data_AF-A0A9X4KXI4-F1
#
_entry.id   AF-A0A9X4KXI4-F1
#
_cell.length_a   1.000
_cell.length_b   1.000
_cell.length_c   1.000
_cell.angle_alpha   90.00
_cell.angle_beta   90.00
_cell.angle_gamma   90.00
#
_symmetry.space_group_name_H-M   'P 1'
#
loop_
_entity.id
_entity.type
_entity.pdbx_description
1 polymer ?
#
loop_
_entity_poly.entity_id
_entity_poly.type
_entity_poly.pdbx_seq_one_letter_code
_entity_poly.pdbx_strand_id
1 'polypeptide(L)'
;MPLHWRILNAAGWLGVVAVNAAAATGGLLGKSSGEISDQVPTLVTPAGYAFSIWSVIYLLTLGYVVAAFLPSRRGDKTMGATAPWFFASCLFNVGWLFVWHSERYTASAFVIVGLLLTLVGAYLSSRPAARVAHDRAGFFLIALPLLRLSRLGDGRDDRQYLGRAAGGRLGRLGRARPDLGRGAVRRRRAARGAGRSQGQRSLVPADDRLGAHRDRREAAIRLAIGRRRRLDGSRHRDRSRAVQAARRRGP
;
A
#
# COMPACT_ATOMS: atom_id res chain seq x y z
N MET A 1 -7.82 -5.75 4.69
CA MET A 1 -7.64 -6.47 5.96
C MET A 1 -8.50 -7.73 5.97
N PRO A 2 -7.92 -8.91 6.24
CA PRO A 2 -8.65 -10.19 6.39
C PRO A 2 -9.69 -10.18 7.52
N LEU A 3 -10.68 -11.07 7.46
CA LEU A 3 -11.78 -11.12 8.44
C LEU A 3 -11.30 -11.48 9.85
N HIS A 4 -10.40 -12.44 10.00
CA HIS A 4 -9.90 -12.85 11.32
C HIS A 4 -9.24 -11.70 12.06
N TRP A 5 -8.45 -10.87 11.37
CA TRP A 5 -7.85 -9.67 11.95
C TRP A 5 -8.89 -8.64 12.41
N ARG A 6 -10.05 -8.55 11.73
CA ARG A 6 -11.12 -7.61 12.12
C ARG A 6 -11.73 -8.02 13.45
N ILE A 7 -12.00 -9.33 13.58
CA ILE A 7 -12.56 -9.92 14.79
C ILE A 7 -11.55 -9.82 15.93
N LEU A 8 -10.28 -10.16 15.69
CA LEU A 8 -9.22 -10.06 16.70
C LEU A 8 -9.05 -8.62 17.20
N ASN A 9 -9.02 -7.62 16.31
CA ASN A 9 -8.91 -6.22 16.72
C ASN A 9 -10.13 -5.72 17.49
N ALA A 10 -11.34 -6.16 17.11
CA ALA A 10 -12.56 -5.83 17.84
C ALA A 10 -12.58 -6.45 19.23
N ALA A 11 -12.22 -7.74 19.35
CA ALA A 11 -12.12 -8.44 20.61
C ALA A 11 -11.02 -7.85 21.51
N GLY A 12 -9.86 -7.53 20.93
CA GLY A 12 -8.75 -6.89 21.63
C GLY A 12 -9.13 -5.51 22.17
N TRP A 13 -9.78 -4.68 21.35
CA TRP A 13 -10.29 -3.36 21.79
C TRP A 13 -11.32 -3.48 22.91
N LEU A 14 -12.26 -4.43 22.80
CA LEU A 14 -13.24 -4.70 23.84
C LEU A 14 -12.55 -5.11 25.16
N GLY A 15 -11.54 -5.98 25.07
CA GLY A 15 -10.73 -6.38 26.22
C GLY A 15 -9.99 -5.21 26.86
N VAL A 16 -9.39 -4.33 26.05
CA VAL A 16 -8.76 -3.09 26.53
C VAL A 16 -9.75 -2.24 27.30
N VAL A 17 -10.92 -1.93 26.73
CA VAL A 17 -11.92 -1.10 27.40
C VAL A 17 -12.42 -1.74 28.69
N ALA A 18 -12.73 -3.04 28.66
CA ALA A 18 -13.22 -3.77 29.84
C ALA A 18 -12.19 -3.78 30.98
N VAL A 19 -10.93 -4.11 30.68
CA VAL A 19 -9.85 -4.18 31.68
C VAL A 19 -9.52 -2.79 32.23
N ASN A 20 -9.48 -1.76 31.37
CA ASN A 20 -9.22 -0.40 31.82
C ASN A 20 -10.38 0.16 32.66
N ALA A 21 -11.64 -0.16 32.32
CA ALA A 21 -12.79 0.19 33.14
C ALA A 21 -12.72 -0.49 34.52
N ALA A 22 -12.44 -1.80 34.55
CA ALA A 22 -12.27 -2.54 35.81
C ALA A 22 -11.11 -1.96 36.65
N ALA A 23 -10.00 -1.60 36.03
CA ALA A 23 -8.88 -0.97 36.71
C ALA A 23 -9.20 0.43 37.25
N ALA A 24 -9.99 1.22 36.53
CA ALA A 24 -10.40 2.55 36.97
C ALA A 24 -11.34 2.50 38.18
N THR A 25 -12.16 1.45 38.32
CA THR A 25 -13.10 1.27 39.43
C THR A 25 -12.58 0.39 40.56
N GLY A 26 -11.33 -0.09 40.48
CA GLY A 26 -10.74 -1.00 41.46
C GLY A 26 -11.18 -2.48 41.35
N GLY A 27 -11.94 -2.83 40.32
CA GLY A 27 -12.41 -4.20 40.06
C GLY A 27 -11.34 -5.17 39.52
N LEU A 28 -10.11 -4.71 39.26
CA LEU A 28 -9.04 -5.57 38.75
C LEU A 28 -8.31 -6.32 39.89
N LEU A 29 -7.76 -5.59 40.86
CA LEU A 29 -7.01 -6.14 42.01
C LEU A 29 -7.35 -5.42 43.33
N GLY A 30 -8.55 -4.86 43.44
CA GLY A 30 -9.06 -4.24 44.68
C GLY A 30 -8.61 -2.79 44.93
N LYS A 31 -7.72 -2.24 44.08
CA LYS A 31 -7.33 -0.83 44.07
C LYS A 31 -7.58 -0.23 42.69
N SER A 32 -8.09 0.99 42.66
CA SER A 32 -8.25 1.76 41.43
C SER A 32 -6.90 2.28 40.92
N SER A 33 -6.82 2.54 39.61
CA SER A 33 -5.63 3.17 39.02
C SER A 33 -5.31 4.54 39.64
N GLY A 34 -6.31 5.27 40.12
CA GLY A 34 -6.13 6.52 40.87
C GLY A 34 -5.47 6.29 42.22
N GLU A 35 -6.01 5.37 43.02
CA GLU A 35 -5.46 5.04 44.35
C GLU A 35 -4.02 4.51 44.28
N ILE A 36 -3.67 3.71 43.26
CA ILE A 36 -2.29 3.25 43.05
C ILE A 36 -1.37 4.42 42.69
N SER A 37 -1.86 5.35 41.87
CA SER A 37 -1.11 6.56 41.52
C SER A 37 -0.86 7.45 42.74
N ASP A 38 -1.84 7.58 43.64
CA ASP A 38 -1.73 8.39 44.85
C ASP A 38 -0.77 7.79 45.88
N GLN A 39 -0.57 6.47 45.86
CA GLN A 39 0.41 5.76 46.70
C GLN A 39 1.87 5.99 46.25
N VAL A 40 2.09 6.43 45.01
CA VAL A 40 3.42 6.67 44.45
C VAL A 40 3.55 8.16 44.10
N PRO A 41 3.76 9.03 45.10
CA PRO A 41 3.93 10.45 44.84
C PRO A 41 5.19 10.68 44.00
N THR A 42 5.01 11.24 42.82
CA THR A 42 6.11 11.65 41.93
C THR A 42 6.10 13.17 41.80
N LEU A 43 7.22 13.76 41.36
CA LEU A 43 7.30 15.20 41.08
C LEU A 43 6.29 15.67 40.02
N VAL A 44 5.66 14.73 39.32
CA VAL A 44 4.74 14.96 38.20
C VAL A 44 3.48 14.11 38.37
N THR A 45 2.97 13.94 39.61
CA THR A 45 1.70 13.25 39.82
C THR A 45 0.60 14.04 39.12
N PRO A 46 -0.05 13.46 38.10
CA PRO A 46 -1.03 14.19 37.33
C PRO A 46 -2.33 14.33 38.13
N ALA A 47 -2.99 15.48 38.02
CA ALA A 47 -4.29 15.70 38.63
C ALA A 47 -5.34 14.71 38.06
N GLY A 48 -6.37 14.37 38.85
CA GLY A 48 -7.35 13.33 38.48
C GLY A 48 -8.04 13.50 37.11
N TYR A 49 -8.19 14.75 36.62
CA TYR A 49 -8.71 14.99 35.26
C TYR A 49 -7.80 14.47 34.15
N ALA A 50 -6.51 14.29 34.41
CA ALA A 50 -5.56 13.72 33.45
C ALA A 50 -5.86 12.26 33.12
N PHE A 51 -6.72 11.57 33.86
CA PHE A 51 -7.21 10.25 33.44
C PHE A 51 -8.30 10.35 32.35
N SER A 52 -8.87 11.53 32.08
CA SER A 52 -9.91 11.69 31.04
C SER A 52 -9.40 11.51 29.61
N ILE A 53 -8.09 11.67 29.36
CA ILE A 53 -7.50 11.48 28.02
C ILE A 53 -7.75 10.06 27.50
N TRP A 54 -7.83 9.07 28.41
CA TRP A 54 -8.09 7.68 28.04
C TRP A 54 -9.41 7.52 27.28
N SER A 55 -10.47 8.24 27.66
CA SER A 55 -11.76 8.24 26.95
C SER A 55 -11.61 8.68 25.49
N VAL A 56 -10.81 9.71 25.23
CA VAL A 56 -10.53 10.19 23.86
C VAL A 56 -9.77 9.14 23.07
N ILE A 57 -8.76 8.49 23.67
CA ILE A 57 -7.99 7.42 23.03
C ILE A 57 -8.89 6.23 22.69
N TYR A 58 -9.79 5.83 23.60
CA TYR A 58 -10.73 4.73 23.35
C TYR A 58 -11.71 5.05 22.23
N LEU A 59 -12.17 6.30 22.12
CA LEU A 59 -13.01 6.75 21.00
C LEU A 59 -12.27 6.73 19.66
N LEU A 60 -11.02 7.21 19.63
CA LEU A 60 -10.20 7.17 18.41
C LEU A 60 -9.92 5.74 17.95
N THR A 61 -9.58 4.86 18.88
CA THR A 61 -9.33 3.44 18.59
C THR A 61 -10.61 2.69 18.23
N LEU A 62 -11.76 3.06 18.79
CA LEU A 62 -13.07 2.57 18.34
C LEU A 62 -13.32 2.94 16.89
N GLY A 63 -13.03 4.19 16.49
CA GLY A 63 -13.12 4.63 15.11
C GLY A 63 -12.30 3.75 14.16
N TYR A 64 -11.10 3.34 14.56
CA TYR A 64 -10.27 2.39 13.81
C TYR A 64 -10.95 1.01 13.68
N VAL A 65 -11.49 0.46 14.76
CA VAL A 65 -12.19 -0.83 14.75
C VAL A 65 -13.44 -0.77 13.88
N VAL A 66 -14.27 0.26 14.02
CA VAL A 66 -15.49 0.45 13.22
C VAL A 66 -15.15 0.63 11.74
N ALA A 67 -14.15 1.46 11.43
CA ALA A 67 -13.65 1.61 10.07
C ALA A 67 -13.19 0.28 9.47
N ALA A 68 -12.70 -0.65 10.30
CA ALA A 68 -12.28 -1.95 9.84
C ALA A 68 -13.43 -2.75 9.25
N PHE A 69 -14.68 -2.57 9.71
CA PHE A 69 -15.87 -3.28 9.20
C PHE A 69 -16.52 -2.61 7.99
N LEU A 70 -16.24 -1.33 7.77
CA LEU A 70 -16.89 -0.54 6.73
C LEU A 70 -16.60 -1.08 5.31
N PRO A 71 -17.61 -1.18 4.42
CA PRO A 71 -17.41 -1.68 3.05
C PRO A 71 -16.40 -0.86 2.25
N SER A 72 -16.36 0.45 2.46
CA SER A 72 -15.45 1.41 1.78
C SER A 72 -13.96 1.19 2.11
N ARG A 73 -13.65 0.46 3.18
CA ARG A 73 -12.28 0.13 3.60
C ARG A 73 -11.88 -1.30 3.23
N ARG A 74 -12.74 -2.05 2.52
CA ARG A 74 -12.40 -3.39 2.01
C ARG A 74 -11.25 -3.26 1.00
N GLY A 75 -10.15 -3.94 1.28
CA GLY A 75 -8.94 -3.90 0.42
C GLY A 75 -7.93 -2.81 0.79
N ASP A 76 -8.17 -2.01 1.83
CA ASP A 76 -7.17 -1.05 2.32
C ASP A 76 -5.92 -1.79 2.82
N LYS A 77 -4.80 -1.58 2.10
CA LYS A 77 -3.50 -2.17 2.41
C LYS A 77 -2.94 -1.61 3.72
N THR A 78 -3.24 -0.37 4.05
CA THR A 78 -2.83 0.29 5.30
C THR A 78 -3.40 -0.47 6.49
N MET A 79 -4.73 -0.65 6.52
CA MET A 79 -5.39 -1.35 7.62
C MET A 79 -4.95 -2.82 7.73
N GLY A 80 -4.64 -3.45 6.59
CA GLY A 80 -4.07 -4.80 6.59
C GLY A 80 -2.69 -4.86 7.26
N ALA A 81 -1.83 -3.88 6.97
CA ALA A 81 -0.49 -3.81 7.52
C ALA A 81 -0.47 -3.39 9.00
N THR A 82 -1.38 -2.52 9.45
CA THR A 82 -1.46 -2.06 10.84
C THR A 82 -2.23 -3.00 11.76
N ALA A 83 -3.05 -3.91 11.22
CA ALA A 83 -3.86 -4.84 12.01
C ALA A 83 -3.10 -5.66 13.06
N PRO A 84 -2.01 -6.38 12.75
CA PRO A 84 -1.27 -7.16 13.75
C PRO A 84 -0.68 -6.29 14.86
N TRP A 85 -0.18 -5.10 14.50
CA TRP A 85 0.39 -4.16 15.46
C TRP A 85 -0.65 -3.59 16.42
N PHE A 86 -1.85 -3.29 15.92
CA PHE A 86 -2.96 -2.86 16.77
C PHE A 86 -3.36 -3.95 17.76
N PHE A 87 -3.50 -5.20 17.31
CA PHE A 87 -3.80 -6.31 18.22
C PHE A 87 -2.71 -6.50 19.27
N ALA A 88 -1.44 -6.47 18.88
CA ALA A 88 -0.32 -6.53 19.81
C ALA A 88 -0.35 -5.39 20.83
N SER A 89 -0.67 -4.16 20.40
CA SER A 89 -0.83 -3.02 21.32
C SER A 89 -1.95 -3.24 22.34
N CYS A 90 -3.04 -3.93 21.96
CA CYS A 90 -4.12 -4.28 22.89
C CYS A 90 -3.62 -5.27 23.96
N LEU A 91 -2.85 -6.29 23.55
CA LEU A 91 -2.27 -7.26 24.48
C LEU A 91 -1.28 -6.61 25.45
N PHE A 92 -0.39 -5.76 24.95
CA PHE A 92 0.55 -5.01 25.80
C PHE A 92 -0.17 -4.05 26.73
N ASN A 93 -1.24 -3.38 26.28
CA ASN A 93 -2.03 -2.51 27.15
C ASN A 93 -2.66 -3.31 28.29
N VAL A 94 -3.40 -4.38 27.99
CA VAL A 94 -4.01 -5.24 29.02
C VAL A 94 -2.96 -5.80 29.96
N GLY A 95 -1.88 -6.38 29.43
CA GLY A 95 -0.80 -6.94 30.22
C GLY A 95 -0.11 -5.90 31.12
N TRP A 96 0.05 -4.67 30.63
CA TRP A 96 0.59 -3.57 31.42
C TRP A 96 -0.27 -3.27 32.63
N LEU A 97 -1.60 -3.21 32.48
CA LEU A 97 -2.49 -2.96 33.62
C LEU A 97 -2.36 -4.03 34.71
N PHE A 98 -2.29 -5.31 34.35
CA PHE A 98 -2.09 -6.39 35.33
C PHE A 98 -0.75 -6.27 36.07
N VAL A 99 0.33 -5.98 35.34
CA VAL A 99 1.67 -5.84 35.94
C VAL A 99 1.76 -4.59 36.82
N TRP A 100 1.18 -3.48 36.38
CA TRP A 100 1.11 -2.23 37.15
C TRP A 100 0.26 -2.38 38.41
N HIS A 101 -0.93 -2.98 38.30
CA HIS A 101 -1.81 -3.23 39.45
C HIS A 101 -1.25 -4.25 40.44
N SER A 102 -0.31 -5.09 39.99
CA SER A 102 0.47 -5.97 40.88
C SER A 102 1.64 -5.23 41.57
N GLU A 103 1.70 -3.90 41.47
CA GLU A 103 2.73 -3.02 42.05
C GLU A 103 4.16 -3.34 41.57
N ARG A 104 4.30 -4.05 40.43
CA ARG A 104 5.59 -4.39 39.83
C ARG A 104 6.04 -3.30 38.86
N TYR A 105 6.36 -2.13 39.39
CA TYR A 105 6.62 -0.92 38.60
C TYR A 105 7.75 -1.07 37.56
N THR A 106 8.87 -1.71 37.91
CA THR A 106 9.98 -1.96 36.98
C THR A 106 9.60 -2.89 35.84
N ALA A 107 8.84 -3.95 36.13
CA ALA A 107 8.33 -4.85 35.10
C ALA A 107 7.35 -4.11 34.18
N SER A 108 6.47 -3.28 34.75
CA SER A 108 5.54 -2.42 34.01
C SER A 108 6.29 -1.50 33.02
N ALA A 109 7.42 -0.92 33.41
CA ALA A 109 8.23 -0.09 32.53
C ALA A 109 8.69 -0.85 31.26
N PHE A 110 9.12 -2.11 31.39
CA PHE A 110 9.47 -2.93 30.23
C PHE A 110 8.26 -3.22 29.34
N VAL A 111 7.08 -3.45 29.93
CA VAL A 111 5.84 -3.64 29.16
C VAL A 111 5.45 -2.36 28.40
N ILE A 112 5.63 -1.18 29.00
CA ILE A 112 5.44 0.13 28.33
C ILE A 112 6.39 0.28 27.14
N VAL A 113 7.65 -0.12 27.27
CA VAL A 113 8.60 -0.13 26.13
C VAL A 113 8.09 -1.05 25.02
N GLY A 114 7.59 -2.24 25.36
CA GLY A 114 6.95 -3.14 24.39
C GLY A 114 5.76 -2.48 23.70
N LEU A 115 4.87 -1.84 24.46
CA LEU A 115 3.74 -1.08 23.93
C LEU A 115 4.22 0.01 22.95
N LEU A 116 5.22 0.81 23.34
CA LEU A 116 5.79 1.85 22.49
C LEU A 116 6.34 1.29 21.18
N LEU A 117 7.09 0.18 21.23
CA LEU A 117 7.61 -0.49 20.03
C LEU A 117 6.48 -0.97 19.11
N THR A 118 5.38 -1.49 19.66
CA THR A 118 4.22 -1.87 18.83
C THR A 118 3.55 -0.68 18.16
N LEU A 119 3.45 0.47 18.84
CA LEU A 119 2.93 1.70 18.27
C LEU A 119 3.84 2.25 17.16
N VAL A 120 5.16 2.24 17.38
CA VAL A 120 6.14 2.60 16.35
C VAL A 120 6.01 1.68 15.14
N GLY A 121 5.90 0.37 15.35
CA GLY A 121 5.66 -0.61 14.28
C GLY A 121 4.37 -0.34 13.50
N ALA A 122 3.28 -0.03 14.19
CA ALA A 122 2.01 0.36 13.57
C ALA A 122 2.17 1.63 12.71
N TYR A 123 2.81 2.65 13.27
CA TYR A 123 3.05 3.92 12.58
C TYR A 123 3.92 3.73 11.34
N LEU A 124 5.05 3.03 11.44
CA LEU A 124 5.93 2.75 10.30
C LEU A 124 5.22 1.92 9.22
N SER A 125 4.37 0.97 9.61
CA SER A 125 3.56 0.16 8.68
C SER A 125 2.50 0.97 7.96
N SER A 126 2.02 2.07 8.56
CA SER A 126 1.04 2.97 7.95
C SER A 126 1.65 3.93 6.91
N ARG A 127 2.95 4.25 7.02
CA ARG A 127 3.63 5.26 6.19
C ARG A 127 3.60 5.01 4.68
N PRO A 128 3.93 3.80 4.17
CA PRO A 128 3.96 3.57 2.72
C PRO A 128 2.59 3.76 2.08
N ALA A 129 1.52 3.43 2.80
CA ALA A 129 0.17 3.52 2.30
C ALA A 129 -0.44 4.93 2.45
N ALA A 130 -0.03 5.69 3.49
CA ALA A 130 -0.41 7.09 3.65
C ALA A 130 0.16 7.99 2.54
N ARG A 131 1.39 7.74 2.06
CA ARG A 131 1.98 8.49 0.93
C ARG A 131 1.14 8.35 -0.35
N VAL A 132 0.61 7.17 -0.63
CA VAL A 132 -0.25 6.92 -1.82
C VAL A 132 -1.63 7.57 -1.69
N ALA A 133 -2.18 7.64 -0.48
CA ALA A 133 -3.44 8.36 -0.22
C ALA A 133 -3.26 9.88 -0.32
N HIS A 134 -2.16 10.40 0.19
CA HIS A 134 -1.79 11.81 0.07
C HIS A 134 -1.46 12.20 -1.38
N ASP A 135 -0.98 11.29 -2.21
CA ASP A 135 -0.74 11.55 -3.65
C ASP A 135 -2.07 11.70 -4.43
N ARG A 136 -3.15 11.01 -3.99
CA ARG A 136 -4.49 11.11 -4.58
C ARG A 136 -5.29 12.33 -4.11
N ALA A 137 -5.06 12.80 -2.90
CA ALA A 137 -5.69 14.01 -2.34
C ALA A 137 -4.84 15.28 -2.51
N GLY A 138 -3.52 15.12 -2.58
CA GLY A 138 -2.52 16.19 -2.66
C GLY A 138 -2.27 16.72 -4.06
N PHE A 139 -2.70 16.00 -5.11
CA PHE A 139 -2.66 16.55 -6.48
C PHE A 139 -3.51 17.82 -6.62
N PHE A 140 -4.53 18.01 -5.77
CA PHE A 140 -5.39 19.20 -5.80
C PHE A 140 -5.02 20.31 -4.82
N LEU A 141 -4.33 20.00 -3.71
CA LEU A 141 -4.07 20.99 -2.64
C LEU A 141 -2.60 21.40 -2.49
N ILE A 142 -1.65 20.65 -3.05
CA ILE A 142 -0.21 21.00 -2.98
C ILE A 142 0.33 21.49 -4.34
N ALA A 143 -0.39 21.22 -5.45
CA ALA A 143 0.07 21.59 -6.79
C ALA A 143 -0.15 23.07 -7.18
N LEU A 144 -0.89 23.88 -6.42
CA LEU A 144 -1.19 25.27 -6.80
C LEU A 144 -0.23 26.36 -6.31
N PRO A 145 0.51 26.24 -5.19
CA PRO A 145 1.46 27.30 -4.80
C PRO A 145 2.86 27.15 -5.41
N LEU A 146 3.30 25.92 -5.72
CA LEU A 146 4.70 25.66 -6.10
C LEU A 146 4.92 25.49 -7.62
N LEU A 147 3.87 25.33 -8.43
CA LEU A 147 3.99 25.24 -9.90
C LEU A 147 4.00 26.60 -10.62
N ARG A 148 3.87 27.72 -9.89
CA ARG A 148 3.87 29.08 -10.47
C ARG A 148 5.18 29.85 -10.28
N LEU A 149 6.17 29.30 -9.59
CA LEU A 149 7.48 29.94 -9.36
C LEU A 149 8.65 29.25 -10.10
N SER A 150 8.48 28.03 -10.59
CA SER A 150 9.50 27.38 -11.43
C SER A 150 9.46 27.80 -12.91
N ARG A 151 8.47 28.63 -13.33
CA ARG A 151 8.37 29.15 -14.70
C ARG A 151 8.95 30.56 -14.91
N LEU A 152 9.64 31.13 -13.92
CA LEU A 152 10.32 32.43 -14.04
C LEU A 152 11.82 32.35 -13.72
N GLY A 153 12.40 31.15 -13.65
CA GLY A 153 13.78 30.95 -13.20
C GLY A 153 14.66 30.08 -14.08
N ASP A 154 14.23 29.71 -15.29
CA ASP A 154 15.10 28.97 -16.22
C ASP A 154 15.14 29.65 -17.58
N GLY A 155 16.05 30.62 -17.68
CA GLY A 155 16.47 31.25 -18.93
C GLY A 155 17.44 30.37 -19.71
N ARG A 156 17.04 29.12 -20.02
CA ARG A 156 17.76 28.23 -20.92
C ARG A 156 16.82 27.26 -21.63
N ASP A 157 16.07 27.74 -22.62
CA ASP A 157 15.53 26.84 -23.66
C ASP A 157 15.17 27.53 -25.00
N ASP A 158 15.99 28.48 -25.45
CA ASP A 158 15.80 29.16 -26.75
C ASP A 158 16.44 28.43 -27.96
N ARG A 159 16.93 27.20 -27.81
CA ARG A 159 17.64 26.50 -28.90
C ARG A 159 16.89 25.34 -29.57
N GLN A 160 15.70 24.99 -29.11
CA GLN A 160 14.90 23.93 -29.76
C GLN A 160 13.75 24.41 -30.64
N TYR A 161 13.38 25.70 -30.57
CA TYR A 161 12.34 26.28 -31.43
C TYR A 161 12.88 26.98 -32.69
N LEU A 162 14.17 27.35 -32.72
CA LEU A 162 14.81 27.91 -33.91
C LEU A 162 15.17 26.87 -34.98
N GLY A 163 15.14 25.57 -34.66
CA GLY A 163 15.48 24.49 -35.59
C GLY A 163 14.34 24.04 -36.52
N ARG A 164 13.09 24.44 -36.25
CA ARG A 164 11.92 24.01 -37.05
C ARG A 164 11.34 25.09 -37.96
N ALA A 165 11.74 26.35 -37.79
CA ALA A 165 11.37 27.45 -38.68
C ALA A 165 12.36 27.67 -39.84
N ALA A 166 13.56 27.08 -39.79
CA ALA A 166 14.62 27.24 -40.80
C ALA A 166 14.84 26.02 -41.71
N GLY A 167 13.92 25.03 -41.70
CA GLY A 167 14.03 23.79 -42.49
C GLY A 167 13.16 23.74 -43.75
N GLY A 168 12.67 24.89 -44.21
CA GLY A 168 11.65 25.00 -45.27
C GLY A 168 12.09 25.84 -46.46
N ARG A 169 13.30 25.67 -46.99
CA ARG A 169 13.72 26.05 -48.36
C ARG A 169 15.19 25.70 -48.55
N LEU A 170 15.57 25.40 -49.80
CA LEU A 170 16.87 24.87 -50.28
C LEU A 170 16.90 23.34 -50.17
N GLY A 171 16.57 22.55 -51.19
CA GLY A 171 16.71 22.79 -52.62
C GLY A 171 18.06 22.31 -53.12
N ARG A 172 18.05 21.07 -53.64
CA ARG A 172 18.84 20.58 -54.79
C ARG A 172 20.36 20.41 -54.57
N LEU A 173 20.91 19.45 -55.32
CA LEU A 173 22.31 18.98 -55.39
C LEU A 173 22.63 17.97 -54.27
N GLY A 174 22.99 16.73 -54.52
CA GLY A 174 23.39 16.03 -55.72
C GLY A 174 24.38 14.93 -55.32
N ARG A 175 24.28 13.75 -55.97
CA ARG A 175 25.21 12.61 -55.90
C ARG A 175 25.21 11.84 -54.57
N ALA A 176 25.51 10.56 -54.47
CA ALA A 176 25.54 9.37 -55.33
C ALA A 176 25.81 8.21 -54.34
N ARG A 177 25.41 6.98 -54.68
CA ARG A 177 25.75 5.69 -54.03
C ARG A 177 27.29 5.47 -53.89
N PRO A 178 27.85 4.37 -53.29
CA PRO A 178 27.24 3.07 -52.86
C PRO A 178 27.76 2.45 -51.52
N ASP A 179 27.21 1.26 -51.23
CA ASP A 179 27.67 0.14 -50.38
C ASP A 179 29.14 0.05 -49.98
N LEU A 180 29.41 -0.54 -48.81
CA LEU A 180 30.48 -1.54 -48.59
C LEU A 180 30.30 -2.27 -47.25
N GLY A 181 30.25 -3.61 -47.29
CA GLY A 181 30.11 -4.49 -46.14
C GLY A 181 31.42 -4.78 -45.38
N ARG A 182 31.28 -5.29 -44.15
CA ARG A 182 32.29 -6.02 -43.34
C ARG A 182 31.49 -6.84 -42.32
N GLY A 183 31.62 -8.15 -42.15
CA GLY A 183 32.78 -9.00 -42.38
C GLY A 183 33.49 -9.27 -41.04
N ALA A 184 33.10 -10.38 -40.40
CA ALA A 184 33.89 -11.25 -39.53
C ALA A 184 34.70 -10.64 -38.35
N VAL A 185 34.35 -11.05 -37.12
CA VAL A 185 35.36 -11.33 -36.08
C VAL A 185 34.98 -12.63 -35.34
N ARG A 186 35.70 -13.69 -35.70
CA ARG A 186 35.77 -14.98 -35.01
C ARG A 186 37.04 -14.94 -34.16
N ARG A 187 36.95 -15.11 -32.84
CA ARG A 187 38.11 -15.52 -32.02
C ARG A 187 37.72 -16.57 -30.99
N ARG A 188 38.40 -17.70 -31.11
CA ARG A 188 38.49 -18.84 -30.19
C ARG A 188 39.37 -18.50 -28.98
N ARG A 189 39.10 -19.13 -27.83
CA ARG A 189 40.05 -19.74 -26.87
C ARG A 189 39.19 -20.68 -25.99
N ALA A 190 39.32 -22.02 -26.07
CA ALA A 190 40.31 -22.87 -25.39
C ALA A 190 40.18 -22.76 -23.84
N ALA A 191 40.14 -23.79 -23.00
CA ALA A 191 40.19 -25.25 -23.13
C ALA A 191 39.96 -25.87 -21.71
N ARG A 192 39.76 -27.21 -21.66
CA ARG A 192 39.95 -28.13 -20.51
C ARG A 192 38.92 -28.02 -19.36
N GLY A 193 38.40 -29.10 -18.77
CA GLY A 193 38.59 -30.54 -18.93
C GLY A 193 38.01 -31.28 -17.71
N ALA A 194 37.84 -32.60 -17.84
CA ALA A 194 37.71 -33.62 -16.79
C ALA A 194 36.34 -33.89 -16.13
N GLY A 195 36.02 -35.19 -16.00
CA GLY A 195 35.23 -35.75 -14.89
C GLY A 195 34.11 -36.71 -15.29
N ARG A 196 34.34 -38.02 -15.12
CA ARG A 196 33.41 -39.14 -15.35
C ARG A 196 32.46 -39.41 -14.16
N SER A 197 31.48 -40.29 -14.43
CA SER A 197 30.60 -41.08 -13.53
C SER A 197 29.25 -40.40 -13.21
N GLN A 198 28.12 -41.07 -12.95
CA GLN A 198 27.61 -42.43 -13.13
C GLN A 198 26.14 -42.38 -12.68
N GLY A 199 25.22 -43.00 -13.43
CA GLY A 199 23.89 -43.45 -12.97
C GLY A 199 22.92 -42.41 -12.38
N GLN A 200 21.87 -42.04 -13.12
CA GLN A 200 20.57 -41.80 -12.47
C GLN A 200 19.38 -41.91 -13.42
N ARG A 201 18.32 -42.43 -12.82
CA ARG A 201 17.04 -42.88 -13.35
C ARG A 201 16.28 -41.78 -14.10
N SER A 202 15.53 -42.24 -15.09
CA SER A 202 14.41 -41.56 -15.76
C SER A 202 13.51 -40.79 -14.78
N LEU A 203 13.53 -39.46 -14.87
CA LEU A 203 12.56 -38.54 -14.29
C LEU A 203 12.28 -37.45 -15.34
N VAL A 204 11.06 -37.48 -15.86
CA VAL A 204 10.52 -36.46 -16.77
C VAL A 204 10.55 -35.09 -16.05
N PRO A 205 11.17 -34.05 -16.61
CA PRO A 205 11.32 -32.77 -15.94
C PRO A 205 9.97 -32.02 -15.86
N ALA A 206 9.71 -31.42 -14.71
CA ALA A 206 8.46 -30.73 -14.36
C ALA A 206 8.27 -29.36 -15.03
N ASP A 207 9.19 -28.93 -15.90
CA ASP A 207 9.17 -27.60 -16.54
C ASP A 207 8.15 -27.48 -17.68
N ASP A 208 7.79 -28.57 -18.35
CA ASP A 208 6.84 -28.53 -19.48
C ASP A 208 5.38 -28.28 -19.05
N ARG A 209 5.05 -28.48 -17.77
CA ARG A 209 3.69 -28.23 -17.27
C ARG A 209 3.40 -26.74 -17.03
N LEU A 210 4.43 -25.92 -16.82
CA LEU A 210 4.25 -24.48 -16.56
C LEU A 210 4.03 -23.68 -17.86
N GLY A 211 4.63 -24.10 -18.98
CA GLY A 211 4.42 -23.48 -20.30
C GLY A 211 2.99 -23.64 -20.79
N ALA A 212 2.45 -24.86 -20.72
CA ALA A 212 1.11 -25.18 -21.20
C ALA A 212 -0.02 -24.41 -20.47
N HIS A 213 0.17 -24.08 -19.18
CA HIS A 213 -0.80 -23.27 -18.42
C HIS A 213 -0.71 -21.78 -18.75
N ARG A 214 0.47 -21.27 -19.14
CA ARG A 214 0.67 -19.89 -19.54
C ARG A 214 0.01 -19.62 -20.90
N ASP A 215 0.20 -20.52 -21.86
CA ASP A 215 -0.37 -20.38 -23.20
C ASP A 215 -1.91 -20.43 -23.20
N ARG A 216 -2.50 -21.29 -22.36
CA ARG A 216 -3.97 -21.35 -22.19
C ARG A 216 -4.55 -20.06 -21.60
N ARG A 217 -3.83 -19.41 -20.67
CA ARG A 217 -4.26 -18.13 -20.08
C ARG A 217 -4.17 -16.99 -21.10
N GLU A 218 -3.10 -16.94 -21.90
CA GLU A 218 -2.95 -15.93 -22.95
C GLU A 218 -3.99 -16.07 -24.06
N ALA A 219 -4.31 -17.30 -24.47
CA ALA A 219 -5.38 -17.57 -25.45
C ALA A 219 -6.76 -17.11 -24.95
N ALA A 220 -7.09 -17.36 -23.68
CA ALA A 220 -8.35 -16.94 -23.07
C ALA A 220 -8.49 -15.40 -23.00
N ILE A 221 -7.39 -14.69 -22.67
CA ILE A 221 -7.38 -13.21 -22.63
C ILE A 221 -7.59 -12.63 -24.03
N ARG A 222 -6.93 -13.18 -25.06
CA ARG A 222 -7.10 -12.72 -26.45
C ARG A 222 -8.54 -12.93 -26.95
N LEU A 223 -9.17 -14.05 -26.59
CA LEU A 223 -10.57 -14.32 -26.91
C LEU A 223 -11.53 -13.33 -26.20
N ALA A 224 -11.29 -13.04 -24.91
CA ALA A 224 -12.11 -12.09 -24.16
C ALA A 224 -12.03 -10.67 -24.74
N ILE A 225 -10.83 -10.21 -25.10
CA ILE A 225 -10.62 -8.89 -25.74
C ILE A 225 -11.29 -8.84 -27.12
N GLY A 226 -11.17 -9.90 -27.92
CA GLY A 226 -11.82 -10.01 -29.23
C GLY A 226 -13.35 -9.96 -29.13
N ARG A 227 -13.94 -10.65 -28.15
CA ARG A 227 -15.40 -10.67 -27.95
C ARG A 227 -15.95 -9.30 -27.52
N ARG A 228 -15.21 -8.58 -26.66
CA ARG A 228 -15.59 -7.22 -26.22
C ARG A 228 -15.56 -6.21 -27.38
N ARG A 229 -14.53 -6.26 -28.23
CA ARG A 229 -14.46 -5.39 -29.43
C ARG A 229 -15.60 -5.64 -30.42
N ARG A 230 -16.05 -6.89 -30.59
CA ARG A 230 -17.20 -7.21 -31.46
C ARG A 230 -18.52 -6.66 -30.91
N LEU A 231 -18.72 -6.69 -29.59
CA LEU A 231 -19.92 -6.16 -28.93
C LEU A 231 -19.98 -4.62 -28.96
N ASP A 232 -18.85 -3.93 -28.81
CA ASP A 232 -18.80 -2.47 -28.95
C ASP A 232 -19.04 -2.04 -30.41
N GLY A 233 -18.51 -2.81 -31.37
CA GLY A 233 -18.75 -2.58 -32.79
C GLY A 233 -20.21 -2.76 -33.23
N SER A 234 -20.93 -3.74 -32.66
CA SER A 234 -22.35 -3.93 -32.96
C SER A 234 -23.22 -2.83 -32.35
N ARG A 235 -22.95 -2.42 -31.10
CA ARG A 235 -23.65 -1.30 -30.44
C ARG A 235 -23.48 0.02 -31.19
N HIS A 236 -22.30 0.26 -31.76
CA HIS A 236 -22.07 1.47 -32.53
C HIS A 236 -22.82 1.47 -33.87
N ARG A 237 -22.96 0.31 -34.55
CA ARG A 237 -23.75 0.19 -35.78
C ARG A 237 -25.25 0.34 -35.53
N ASP A 238 -25.77 -0.24 -34.45
CA ASP A 238 -27.18 -0.14 -34.12
C ASP A 238 -27.58 1.30 -33.74
N ARG A 239 -26.72 2.02 -33.00
CA ARG A 239 -26.94 3.45 -32.74
C ARG A 239 -26.92 4.28 -34.02
N SER A 240 -25.98 4.02 -34.94
CA SER A 240 -25.94 4.75 -36.21
C SER A 240 -27.16 4.46 -37.10
N ARG A 241 -27.68 3.23 -37.09
CA ARG A 241 -28.92 2.87 -37.81
C ARG A 241 -30.16 3.49 -37.18
N ALA A 242 -30.25 3.52 -35.85
CA ALA A 242 -31.34 4.18 -35.15
C ALA A 242 -31.38 5.70 -35.43
N VAL A 243 -30.21 6.35 -35.46
CA VAL A 243 -30.09 7.78 -35.80
C VAL A 243 -30.45 8.06 -37.26
N GLN A 244 -30.06 7.19 -38.21
CA GLN A 244 -30.47 7.32 -39.61
C GLN A 244 -31.96 7.05 -39.83
N ALA A 245 -32.56 6.11 -39.11
CA ALA A 245 -33.99 5.83 -39.17
C ALA A 245 -34.82 6.99 -38.59
N ALA A 246 -34.36 7.60 -37.51
CA ALA A 246 -34.99 8.79 -36.93
C ALA A 246 -34.94 10.00 -37.87
N ARG A 247 -33.83 10.19 -38.61
CA ARG A 247 -33.71 11.26 -39.63
C ARG A 247 -34.60 11.06 -40.87
N ARG A 248 -35.08 9.83 -41.14
CA ARG A 248 -36.01 9.55 -42.23
C ARG A 248 -37.49 9.69 -41.82
N ARG A 249 -37.78 9.94 -40.54
CA ARG A 249 -39.14 10.02 -39.98
C ARG A 249 -39.43 11.39 -39.37
N GLY A 250 -39.27 12.45 -40.16
CA GLY A 250 -40.10 13.63 -39.98
C GLY A 250 -39.56 14.92 -40.58
N PRO A 251 -40.39 15.97 -40.61
CA PRO A 251 -41.85 15.96 -40.71
C PRO A 251 -42.33 15.71 -42.16
#